data_AF-A0A927JH16-F1
#
_entry.id   AF-A0A927JH16-F1
#
_cell.length_a   1.000
_cell.length_b   1.000
_cell.length_c   1.000
_cell.angle_alpha   90.00
_cell.angle_beta   90.00
_cell.angle_gamma   90.00
#
_symmetry.space_group_name_H-M   'P 1'
#
loop_
_entity.id
_entity.type
_entity.pdbx_description
1 polymer ?
#
loop_
_entity_poly.entity_id
_entity_poly.type
_entity_poly.pdbx_seq_one_letter_code
_entity_poly.pdbx_strand_id
1 'polypeptide(L)'
;MRLGKIGIAAAILQAEYKSKIGTSKGAQARAIRDIGFQRDFVTSWHYKLVQLLTAGRLKEDAPRVFEDVAFIVFNYDRCLEQYVKLALTAYYNDPTLVDQAMQSLRIVHPYGQVGAMPWQDGVSIPFGGKAEGQLRNVADEVLTFTESARSGVVDEVKLMIEEANSLVLMGFGYLPQNIDLLTVNRPSNVDRVFNTSCGISDSDKEYIDDDIERMLKRERKPLVDIGVEIPGFSQYDERGTCSDLMRNHWMRLTR
;
A
#
# COMPACT_ATOMS: atom_id res chain seq x y z
N MET A 1 10.57 22.69 -13.63
CA MET A 1 10.07 21.42 -13.06
C MET A 1 10.64 21.11 -11.66
N ARG A 2 11.93 21.33 -11.39
CA ARG A 2 12.58 21.01 -10.08
C ARG A 2 12.01 21.75 -8.84
N LEU A 3 11.62 23.03 -8.96
CA LEU A 3 11.04 23.77 -7.83
C LEU A 3 9.69 23.19 -7.36
N GLY A 4 8.88 22.66 -8.28
CA GLY A 4 7.60 22.03 -7.94
C GLY A 4 7.79 20.76 -7.10
N LYS A 5 8.71 19.88 -7.49
CA LYS A 5 9.05 18.67 -6.72
C LYS A 5 9.59 18.99 -5.32
N ILE A 6 10.43 20.03 -5.21
CA ILE A 6 10.92 20.52 -3.91
C ILE A 6 9.74 20.97 -3.03
N GLY A 7 8.79 21.71 -3.60
CA GLY A 7 7.59 22.13 -2.88
C GLY A 7 6.74 20.96 -2.39
N ILE A 8 6.52 19.96 -3.26
CA ILE A 8 5.80 18.72 -2.92
C ILE A 8 6.50 17.98 -1.78
N ALA A 9 7.80 17.69 -1.92
CA ALA A 9 8.58 17.00 -0.91
C ALA A 9 8.56 17.74 0.44
N ALA A 10 8.73 19.07 0.43
CA ALA A 10 8.70 19.89 1.64
C ALA A 10 7.32 19.85 2.31
N ALA A 11 6.24 19.96 1.53
CA ALA A 11 4.88 19.94 2.05
C ALA A 11 4.54 18.59 2.69
N ILE A 12 4.91 17.49 2.05
CA ILE A 12 4.67 16.14 2.57
C ILE A 12 5.48 15.91 3.84
N LEU A 13 6.78 16.19 3.85
CA LEU A 13 7.61 16.03 5.06
C LEU A 13 7.09 16.88 6.23
N GLN A 14 6.60 18.09 5.94
CA GLN A 14 5.97 18.93 6.95
C GLN A 14 4.65 18.33 7.46
N ALA A 15 3.84 17.72 6.58
CA ALA A 15 2.60 17.04 6.94
C ALA A 15 2.87 15.79 7.76
N GLU A 16 3.86 14.97 7.39
CA GLU A 16 4.33 13.81 8.16
C GLU A 16 4.72 14.23 9.58
N TYR A 17 5.54 15.28 9.73
CA TYR A 17 5.94 15.81 11.04
C TYR A 17 4.75 16.26 11.89
N LYS A 18 3.75 16.89 11.28
CA LYS A 18 2.54 17.38 11.97
C LYS A 18 1.50 16.28 12.23
N SER A 19 1.65 15.12 11.62
CA SER A 19 0.69 14.03 11.74
C SER A 19 0.70 13.41 13.14
N LYS A 20 -0.38 12.71 13.50
CA LYS A 20 -0.48 11.99 14.79
C LYS A 20 0.62 10.93 14.96
N ILE A 21 1.13 10.38 13.87
CA ILE A 21 2.20 9.37 13.84
C ILE A 21 3.61 9.97 13.65
N GLY A 22 3.69 11.30 13.48
CA GLY A 22 4.91 12.06 13.14
C GLY A 22 5.83 12.44 14.30
N THR A 23 5.61 11.89 15.49
CA THR A 23 6.33 12.36 16.68
C THR A 23 7.80 11.90 16.69
N SER A 24 8.69 12.63 17.35
CA SER A 24 10.11 12.25 17.46
C SER A 24 10.27 10.91 18.20
N LYS A 25 11.40 10.20 18.02
CA LYS A 25 11.66 8.85 18.57
C LYS A 25 11.28 8.66 20.05
N GLY A 26 11.42 9.70 20.89
CA GLY A 26 11.01 9.65 22.31
C GLY A 26 9.52 9.94 22.57
N ALA A 27 8.84 10.61 21.65
CA ALA A 27 7.41 10.86 21.70
C ALA A 27 6.60 9.72 21.07
N GLN A 28 7.14 8.94 20.12
CA GLN A 28 6.44 7.77 19.54
C GLN A 28 6.15 6.68 20.59
N ALA A 29 7.14 6.32 21.41
CA ALA A 29 6.95 5.35 22.50
C ALA A 29 5.94 5.82 23.56
N ARG A 30 5.81 7.14 23.75
CA ARG A 30 4.80 7.75 24.63
C ARG A 30 3.43 7.85 23.95
N ALA A 31 3.39 8.14 22.65
CA ALA A 31 2.18 8.23 21.86
C ALA A 31 1.47 6.87 21.75
N ILE A 32 2.21 5.77 21.58
CA ILE A 32 1.62 4.41 21.63
C ILE A 32 0.94 4.13 22.99
N ARG A 33 1.35 4.79 24.08
CA ARG A 33 0.75 4.66 25.41
C ARG A 33 -0.35 5.69 25.69
N ASP A 34 -0.54 6.68 24.81
CA ASP A 34 -1.61 7.66 24.92
C ASP A 34 -2.95 7.05 24.51
N ILE A 35 -3.96 7.17 25.37
CA ILE A 35 -5.28 6.52 25.19
C ILE A 35 -6.01 7.06 23.95
N GLY A 36 -5.87 8.35 23.66
CA GLY A 36 -6.51 8.98 22.50
C GLY A 36 -5.87 8.52 21.19
N PHE A 37 -4.54 8.50 21.16
CA PHE A 37 -3.79 7.93 20.03
C PHE A 37 -4.14 6.46 19.83
N GLN A 38 -4.17 5.65 20.90
CA GLN A 38 -4.55 4.24 20.82
C GLN A 38 -5.94 4.07 20.19
N ARG A 39 -6.93 4.86 20.59
CA ARG A 39 -8.30 4.75 20.04
C ARG A 39 -8.34 5.03 18.53
N ASP A 40 -7.70 6.10 18.08
CA ASP A 40 -7.70 6.45 16.65
C ASP A 40 -6.81 5.49 15.84
N PHE A 41 -5.76 4.96 16.46
CA PHE A 41 -4.85 3.98 15.87
C PHE A 41 -5.51 2.63 15.65
N VAL A 42 -6.20 2.08 16.67
CA VAL A 42 -6.87 0.77 16.59
C VAL A 42 -8.08 0.76 15.67
N THR A 43 -8.67 1.92 15.39
CA THR A 43 -9.78 2.05 14.43
C THR A 43 -9.31 2.19 12.98
N SER A 44 -8.01 2.41 12.77
CA SER A 44 -7.43 2.45 11.42
C SER A 44 -7.35 1.06 10.79
N TRP A 45 -7.52 1.00 9.47
CA TRP A 45 -7.38 -0.25 8.70
C TRP A 45 -5.95 -0.83 8.79
N HIS A 46 -4.93 0.00 9.03
CA HIS A 46 -3.54 -0.43 9.21
C HIS A 46 -3.37 -1.34 10.44
N TYR A 47 -4.05 -1.03 11.54
CA TYR A 47 -4.00 -1.88 12.72
C TYR A 47 -4.62 -3.25 12.43
N LYS A 48 -5.76 -3.26 11.73
CA LYS A 48 -6.42 -4.51 11.30
C LYS A 48 -5.55 -5.31 10.33
N LEU A 49 -4.82 -4.65 9.42
CA LEU A 49 -3.83 -5.29 8.55
C LEU A 49 -2.79 -6.06 9.36
N VAL A 50 -2.13 -5.40 10.32
CA VAL A 50 -1.11 -6.06 11.14
C VAL A 50 -1.70 -7.18 12.00
N GLN A 51 -2.94 -7.04 12.50
CA GLN A 51 -3.62 -8.15 13.17
C GLN A 51 -3.80 -9.36 12.25
N LEU A 52 -4.12 -9.17 10.97
CA LEU A 52 -4.24 -10.28 10.02
C LEU A 52 -2.88 -10.89 9.69
N LEU A 53 -1.85 -10.07 9.48
CA LEU A 53 -0.50 -10.55 9.16
C LEU A 53 0.12 -11.36 10.30
N THR A 54 -0.15 -10.97 11.54
CA THR A 54 0.34 -11.64 12.76
C THR A 54 -0.57 -12.78 13.24
N ALA A 55 -1.77 -12.93 12.66
CA ALA A 55 -2.74 -13.93 13.11
C ALA A 55 -2.19 -15.35 12.92
N GLY A 56 -2.16 -16.13 14.00
CA GLY A 56 -1.67 -17.51 13.97
C GLY A 56 -0.15 -17.67 13.85
N ARG A 57 0.62 -16.57 13.87
CA ARG A 57 2.09 -16.57 13.84
C ARG A 57 2.70 -16.45 15.23
N LEU A 58 3.86 -17.07 15.44
CA LEU A 58 4.65 -16.94 16.66
C LEU A 58 5.59 -15.73 16.58
N LYS A 59 6.21 -15.35 17.70
CA LYS A 59 7.18 -14.23 17.73
C LYS A 59 8.40 -14.49 16.83
N GLU A 60 8.83 -15.75 16.76
CA GLU A 60 9.92 -16.21 15.89
C GLU A 60 9.63 -16.06 14.40
N ASP A 61 8.34 -15.93 14.02
CA ASP A 61 7.93 -15.71 12.63
C ASP A 61 7.97 -14.24 12.21
N ALA A 62 8.36 -13.31 13.10
CA ALA A 62 8.40 -11.89 12.78
C ALA A 62 9.16 -11.54 11.49
N PRO A 63 10.32 -12.15 11.17
CA PRO A 63 11.02 -11.90 9.91
C PRO A 63 10.21 -12.32 8.67
N ARG A 64 9.22 -13.21 8.81
CA ARG A 64 8.38 -13.74 7.73
C ARG A 64 6.96 -13.16 7.75
N VAL A 65 6.69 -12.13 8.55
CA VAL A 65 5.33 -11.58 8.70
C VAL A 65 4.76 -11.01 7.40
N PHE A 66 5.62 -10.62 6.45
CA PHE A 66 5.24 -10.11 5.13
C PHE A 66 5.49 -11.10 3.98
N GLU A 67 5.82 -12.36 4.25
CA GLU A 67 6.20 -13.34 3.21
C GLU A 67 5.12 -13.49 2.10
N ASP A 68 3.85 -13.37 2.47
CA ASP A 68 2.70 -13.57 1.59
C ASP A 68 2.02 -12.27 1.14
N VAL A 69 2.64 -11.10 1.40
CA VAL A 69 2.04 -9.80 1.06
C VAL A 69 3.07 -8.84 0.51
N ALA A 70 2.66 -8.06 -0.47
CA ALA A 70 3.45 -6.96 -0.96
C ALA A 70 2.57 -5.76 -1.30
N PHE A 71 3.17 -4.56 -1.27
CA PHE A 71 2.44 -3.30 -1.36
C PHE A 71 2.89 -2.49 -2.56
N ILE A 72 1.93 -1.98 -3.33
CA ILE A 72 2.16 -0.98 -4.37
C ILE A 72 1.48 0.31 -3.91
N VAL A 73 2.27 1.34 -3.61
CA VAL A 73 1.80 2.58 -3.01
C VAL A 73 2.03 3.76 -3.95
N PHE A 74 0.93 4.35 -4.41
CA PHE A 74 0.97 5.52 -5.30
C PHE A 74 1.17 6.85 -4.56
N ASN A 75 1.03 6.83 -3.23
CA ASN A 75 1.29 7.99 -2.39
C ASN A 75 2.80 8.21 -2.26
N TYR A 76 3.21 9.47 -2.24
CA TYR A 76 4.60 9.87 -2.02
C TYR A 76 4.99 9.88 -0.53
N ASP A 77 4.00 9.94 0.37
CA ASP A 77 4.22 9.87 1.82
C ASP A 77 4.49 8.44 2.28
N ARG A 78 5.08 8.32 3.47
CA ARG A 78 5.54 7.03 4.04
C ARG A 78 4.67 6.60 5.22
N CYS A 79 3.40 7.02 5.21
CA CYS A 79 2.51 6.80 6.34
C CYS A 79 2.19 5.32 6.52
N LEU A 80 2.06 4.54 5.45
CA LEU A 80 1.77 3.11 5.53
C LEU A 80 2.87 2.39 6.32
N GLU A 81 4.12 2.60 5.94
CA GLU A 81 5.31 1.99 6.54
C GLU A 81 5.44 2.40 8.01
N GLN A 82 5.20 3.68 8.30
CA GLN A 82 5.23 4.17 9.67
C GLN A 82 4.09 3.58 10.51
N TYR A 83 2.85 3.51 10.01
CA TYR A 83 1.73 2.89 10.72
C TYR A 83 1.98 1.42 10.99
N VAL A 84 2.46 0.68 9.99
CA VAL A 84 2.81 -0.73 10.09
C VAL A 84 3.90 -0.94 11.13
N LYS A 85 4.98 -0.13 11.09
CA LYS A 85 6.05 -0.19 12.10
C LYS A 85 5.52 0.05 13.52
N LEU A 86 4.67 1.07 13.70
CA LEU A 86 4.08 1.38 15.00
C LEU A 86 3.16 0.23 15.49
N ALA A 87 2.42 -0.41 14.59
CA ALA A 87 1.51 -1.51 14.93
C ALA A 87 2.29 -2.77 15.32
N LEU A 88 3.35 -3.10 14.58
CA LEU A 88 4.27 -4.19 14.94
C LEU A 88 4.98 -3.90 16.26
N THR A 89 5.35 -2.65 16.53
CA THR A 89 5.95 -2.24 17.81
C THR A 89 4.98 -2.48 18.96
N ALA A 90 3.71 -2.10 18.80
CA ALA A 90 2.67 -2.35 19.78
C ALA A 90 2.40 -3.85 20.00
N TYR A 91 2.53 -4.66 18.94
CA TYR A 91 2.28 -6.11 18.98
C TYR A 91 3.44 -6.91 19.60
N TYR A 92 4.66 -6.76 19.06
CA TYR A 92 5.81 -7.55 19.50
C TYR A 92 6.44 -7.04 20.80
N ASN A 93 6.38 -5.71 21.02
CA ASN A 93 7.08 -5.00 22.09
C ASN A 93 8.59 -5.33 22.14
N ASP A 94 9.19 -5.59 20.98
CA ASP A 94 10.61 -5.89 20.79
C ASP A 94 11.12 -5.16 19.54
N PRO A 95 11.98 -4.12 19.69
CA PRO A 95 12.51 -3.38 18.56
C PRO A 95 13.28 -4.23 17.54
N THR A 96 13.96 -5.27 18.00
CA THR A 96 14.77 -6.15 17.13
C THR A 96 13.87 -6.94 16.19
N LEU A 97 12.80 -7.52 16.72
CA LEU A 97 11.81 -8.25 15.91
C LEU A 97 11.09 -7.32 14.94
N VAL A 98 10.79 -6.10 15.35
CA VAL A 98 10.15 -5.09 14.49
C VAL A 98 11.06 -4.70 13.34
N ASP A 99 12.34 -4.44 13.60
CA ASP A 99 13.27 -4.06 12.54
C ASP A 99 13.51 -5.24 11.57
N GLN A 100 13.59 -6.47 12.06
CA GLN A 100 13.65 -7.68 11.22
C GLN A 100 12.38 -7.85 10.35
N ALA A 101 11.21 -7.62 10.93
CA ALA A 101 9.94 -7.64 10.18
C ALA A 101 9.90 -6.55 9.12
N MET A 102 10.28 -5.31 9.45
CA MET A 102 10.28 -4.21 8.49
C MET A 102 11.27 -4.43 7.34
N GLN A 103 12.38 -5.15 7.57
CA GLN A 103 13.33 -5.52 6.52
C GLN A 103 12.75 -6.50 5.48
N SER A 104 11.74 -7.30 5.83
CA SER A 104 11.06 -8.19 4.87
C SER A 104 9.85 -7.56 4.18
N LEU A 105 9.52 -6.30 4.51
CA LEU A 105 8.42 -5.57 3.88
C LEU A 105 8.74 -5.27 2.42
N ARG A 106 8.08 -5.97 1.50
CA ARG A 106 8.11 -5.65 0.07
C ARG A 106 7.11 -4.54 -0.24
N ILE A 107 7.61 -3.33 -0.44
CA ILE A 107 6.81 -2.15 -0.79
C ILE A 107 7.45 -1.40 -1.96
N VAL A 108 6.64 -1.07 -2.96
CA VAL A 108 7.06 -0.37 -4.17
C VAL A 108 6.25 0.91 -4.32
N HIS A 109 6.94 2.03 -4.55
CA HIS A 109 6.31 3.31 -4.87
C HIS A 109 6.56 3.63 -6.34
N PRO A 110 5.57 3.40 -7.25
CA PRO A 110 5.78 3.61 -8.68
C PRO A 110 6.23 5.03 -9.02
N TYR A 111 5.69 6.02 -8.30
CA TYR A 111 6.03 7.43 -8.46
C TYR A 111 7.12 7.90 -7.48
N GLY A 112 7.80 6.97 -6.79
CA GLY A 112 8.77 7.28 -5.76
C GLY A 112 8.14 7.87 -4.49
N GLN A 113 9.00 8.33 -3.58
CA GLN A 113 8.62 8.73 -2.23
C GLN A 113 9.48 9.88 -1.72
N VAL A 114 9.10 10.49 -0.59
CA VAL A 114 9.81 11.65 -0.02
C VAL A 114 11.00 11.27 0.86
N GLY A 115 11.90 10.42 0.34
CA GLY A 115 13.09 9.95 1.02
C GLY A 115 12.93 8.53 1.54
N ALA A 116 13.98 7.73 1.47
CA ALA A 116 13.99 6.38 2.04
C ALA A 116 13.72 6.41 3.55
N MET A 117 13.00 5.40 4.06
CA MET A 117 12.94 5.13 5.49
C MET A 117 14.31 4.65 6.00
N PRO A 118 14.64 4.75 7.30
CA PRO A 118 15.98 4.39 7.80
C PRO A 118 16.41 2.93 7.60
N TRP A 119 15.48 2.05 7.24
CA TRP A 119 15.71 0.63 6.94
C TRP A 119 15.73 0.33 5.44
N GLN A 120 15.48 1.33 4.59
CA GLN A 120 15.52 1.24 3.13
C GLN A 120 16.82 1.84 2.59
N ASP A 121 17.22 1.42 1.40
CA ASP A 121 18.32 2.02 0.66
C ASP A 121 17.91 3.37 0.04
N GLY A 122 18.84 4.34 -0.02
CA GLY A 122 18.62 5.65 -0.65
C GLY A 122 18.85 6.84 0.28
N VAL A 123 18.27 8.01 -0.07
CA VAL A 123 18.40 9.22 0.76
C VAL A 123 17.48 9.10 1.97
N SER A 124 18.02 8.52 3.04
CA SER A 124 17.24 8.22 4.24
C SER A 124 16.89 9.49 5.04
N ILE A 125 15.60 9.83 5.14
CA ILE A 125 15.10 10.76 6.16
C ILE A 125 14.11 10.04 7.09
N PRO A 126 14.28 10.12 8.42
CA PRO A 126 13.30 9.56 9.35
C PRO A 126 11.90 10.10 9.10
N PHE A 127 10.86 9.30 9.32
CA PHE A 127 9.47 9.77 9.21
C PHE A 127 9.23 11.00 10.10
N GLY A 128 8.65 12.06 9.53
CA GLY A 128 8.47 13.36 10.20
C GLY A 128 9.79 14.08 10.52
N GLY A 129 10.93 13.62 10.00
CA GLY A 129 12.22 14.28 10.12
C GLY A 129 12.34 15.53 9.24
N LYS A 130 13.37 16.34 9.50
CA LYS A 130 13.73 17.47 8.63
C LYS A 130 14.74 17.00 7.58
N ALA A 131 14.56 17.41 6.33
CA ALA A 131 15.55 17.19 5.27
C ALA A 131 16.65 18.26 5.35
N GLU A 132 17.58 18.13 6.31
CA GLU A 132 18.67 19.07 6.64
C GLU A 132 19.64 19.30 5.46
N GLY A 133 19.24 20.13 4.50
CA GLY A 133 19.99 20.38 3.26
C GLY A 133 19.82 19.29 2.19
N GLN A 134 19.21 18.16 2.53
CA GLN A 134 18.97 17.04 1.61
C GLN A 134 17.67 17.16 0.82
N LEU A 135 16.87 18.21 1.05
CA LEU A 135 15.56 18.39 0.42
C LEU A 135 15.61 18.31 -1.12
N ARG A 136 16.72 18.75 -1.74
CA ARG A 136 16.90 18.61 -3.18
C ARG A 136 16.99 17.15 -3.62
N ASN A 137 17.78 16.36 -2.91
CA ASN A 137 17.96 14.95 -3.22
C ASN A 137 16.65 14.18 -3.00
N VAL A 138 15.92 14.49 -1.92
CA VAL A 138 14.59 13.94 -1.65
C VAL A 138 13.60 14.29 -2.76
N ALA A 139 13.64 15.53 -3.27
CA ALA A 139 12.77 15.95 -4.36
C ALA A 139 13.09 15.25 -5.69
N ASP A 140 14.32 14.79 -5.90
CA ASP A 140 14.71 14.02 -7.07
C ASP A 140 14.15 12.58 -7.03
N GLU A 141 13.83 12.06 -5.84
CA GLU A 141 13.15 10.76 -5.65
C GLU A 141 11.63 10.83 -5.92
N VAL A 142 11.05 12.03 -6.04
CA VAL A 142 9.66 12.21 -6.46
C VAL A 142 9.60 12.11 -7.98
N LEU A 143 9.02 11.04 -8.50
CA LEU A 143 8.94 10.75 -9.93
C LEU A 143 7.57 11.17 -10.49
N THR A 144 7.60 11.73 -11.69
CA THR A 144 6.42 11.84 -12.53
C THR A 144 6.14 10.53 -13.26
N PHE A 145 4.92 10.38 -13.78
CA PHE A 145 4.54 9.21 -14.58
C PHE A 145 5.57 8.85 -15.67
N THR A 146 6.03 9.84 -16.44
CA THR A 146 7.01 9.61 -17.52
C THR A 146 8.40 9.20 -17.02
N GLU A 147 8.77 9.60 -15.81
CA GLU A 147 10.04 9.20 -15.19
C GLU A 147 9.93 7.78 -14.61
N SER A 148 8.80 7.46 -13.99
CA SER A 148 8.47 6.12 -13.50
C SER A 148 8.45 5.08 -14.63
N ALA A 149 7.84 5.39 -15.77
CA ALA A 149 7.81 4.49 -16.93
C ALA A 149 9.20 4.13 -17.48
N ARG A 150 10.25 4.87 -17.10
CA ARG A 150 11.63 4.62 -17.51
C ARG A 150 12.46 3.92 -16.43
N SER A 151 11.93 3.78 -15.21
CA SER A 151 12.56 3.00 -14.16
C SER A 151 12.05 1.56 -14.24
N GLY A 152 12.92 0.57 -13.96
CA GLY A 152 12.52 -0.85 -13.91
C GLY A 152 11.46 -1.18 -12.84
N VAL A 153 11.02 -0.17 -12.09
CA VAL A 153 9.97 -0.24 -11.07
C VAL A 153 8.64 -0.69 -11.67
N VAL A 154 8.31 -0.27 -12.91
CA VAL A 154 7.06 -0.69 -13.56
C VAL A 154 7.05 -2.20 -13.83
N ASP A 155 8.18 -2.78 -14.23
CA ASP A 155 8.27 -4.22 -14.45
C ASP A 155 8.16 -4.99 -13.13
N GLU A 156 8.72 -4.46 -12.04
CA GLU A 156 8.55 -5.04 -10.71
C GLU A 156 7.08 -5.03 -10.27
N VAL A 157 6.38 -3.91 -10.43
CA VAL A 157 4.95 -3.77 -10.10
C VAL A 157 4.12 -4.79 -10.88
N LYS A 158 4.36 -4.93 -12.19
CA LYS A 158 3.64 -5.89 -13.03
C LYS A 158 3.92 -7.31 -12.57
N LEU A 159 5.17 -7.65 -12.28
CA LEU A 159 5.54 -8.98 -11.79
C LEU A 159 4.81 -9.32 -10.48
N MET A 160 4.72 -8.37 -9.54
CA MET A 160 3.98 -8.55 -8.29
C MET A 160 2.52 -8.91 -8.54
N ILE A 161 1.86 -8.24 -9.49
CA ILE A 161 0.46 -8.48 -9.83
C ILE A 161 0.29 -9.80 -10.58
N GLU A 162 1.23 -10.16 -11.46
CA GLU A 162 1.21 -11.42 -12.20
C GLU A 162 1.31 -12.63 -11.27
N GLU A 163 2.14 -12.54 -10.23
CA GLU A 163 2.40 -13.63 -9.27
C GLU A 163 1.34 -13.73 -8.17
N ALA A 164 0.63 -12.64 -7.88
CA ALA A 164 -0.38 -12.60 -6.83
C ALA A 164 -1.57 -13.53 -7.10
N ASN A 165 -2.07 -14.19 -6.05
CA ASN A 165 -3.36 -14.89 -6.11
C ASN A 165 -4.52 -13.96 -5.77
N SER A 166 -4.31 -13.01 -4.85
CA SER A 166 -5.32 -12.01 -4.48
C SER A 166 -4.80 -10.60 -4.73
N LEU A 167 -5.64 -9.76 -5.31
CA LEU A 167 -5.37 -8.33 -5.49
C LEU A 167 -6.30 -7.52 -4.60
N VAL A 168 -5.75 -6.55 -3.86
CA VAL A 168 -6.52 -5.67 -2.98
C VAL A 168 -6.27 -4.21 -3.35
N LEU A 169 -7.29 -3.53 -3.85
CA LEU A 169 -7.25 -2.12 -4.28
C LEU A 169 -7.97 -1.24 -3.24
N MET A 170 -7.22 -0.45 -2.47
CA MET A 170 -7.76 0.36 -1.38
C MET A 170 -7.52 1.84 -1.59
N GLY A 171 -8.57 2.66 -1.47
CA GLY A 171 -8.46 4.12 -1.60
C GLY A 171 -7.92 4.55 -2.97
N PHE A 172 -8.19 3.77 -4.00
CA PHE A 172 -7.62 3.91 -5.33
C PHE A 172 -8.55 4.68 -6.27
N GLY A 173 -8.00 5.66 -7.00
CA GLY A 173 -8.78 6.58 -7.85
C GLY A 173 -9.03 6.12 -9.30
N TYR A 174 -8.69 4.88 -9.66
CA TYR A 174 -8.87 4.25 -10.99
C TYR A 174 -8.55 5.15 -12.20
N LEU A 175 -7.59 6.08 -12.06
CA LEU A 175 -7.20 6.95 -13.16
C LEU A 175 -6.53 6.11 -14.26
N PRO A 176 -6.80 6.37 -15.56
CA PRO A 176 -6.27 5.56 -16.66
C PRO A 176 -4.75 5.35 -16.60
N GLN A 177 -3.99 6.39 -16.24
CA GLN A 177 -2.53 6.31 -16.12
C GLN A 177 -2.06 5.31 -15.05
N ASN A 178 -2.79 5.20 -13.94
CA ASN A 178 -2.44 4.24 -12.89
C ASN A 178 -2.83 2.82 -13.31
N ILE A 179 -3.97 2.66 -14.01
CA ILE A 179 -4.39 1.37 -14.57
C ILE A 179 -3.38 0.89 -15.61
N ASP A 180 -2.92 1.77 -16.50
CA ASP A 180 -1.90 1.45 -17.51
C ASP A 180 -0.59 0.99 -16.88
N LEU A 181 -0.19 1.62 -15.76
CA LEU A 181 1.01 1.22 -15.00
C LEU A 181 0.86 -0.18 -14.40
N LEU A 182 -0.33 -0.50 -13.86
CA LEU A 182 -0.63 -1.79 -13.24
C LEU A 182 -0.95 -2.88 -14.28
N THR A 183 -1.19 -2.53 -15.54
CA THR A 183 -1.59 -3.49 -16.58
C THR A 183 -0.46 -4.47 -16.87
N VAL A 184 -0.70 -5.74 -16.55
CA VAL A 184 0.32 -6.79 -16.62
C VAL A 184 0.71 -7.14 -18.05
N ASN A 185 1.88 -7.76 -18.23
CA ASN A 185 2.38 -8.11 -19.56
C ASN A 185 1.81 -9.47 -20.03
N ARG A 186 1.59 -10.40 -19.10
CA ARG A 186 0.96 -11.72 -19.33
C ARG A 186 -0.24 -11.92 -18.39
N PRO A 187 -1.17 -12.83 -18.70
CA PRO A 187 -2.30 -13.12 -17.80
C PRO A 187 -1.84 -13.38 -16.35
N SER A 188 -2.46 -12.68 -15.41
CA SER A 188 -2.15 -12.80 -13.97
C SER A 188 -2.75 -14.07 -13.36
N ASN A 189 -2.15 -14.54 -12.26
CA ASN A 189 -2.67 -15.61 -11.41
C ASN A 189 -3.78 -15.16 -10.45
N VAL A 190 -4.14 -13.87 -10.46
CA VAL A 190 -5.15 -13.30 -9.54
C VAL A 190 -6.49 -13.98 -9.77
N ASP A 191 -7.00 -14.66 -8.73
CA ASP A 191 -8.29 -15.34 -8.71
C ASP A 191 -9.35 -14.59 -7.90
N ARG A 192 -8.91 -13.63 -7.07
CA ARG A 192 -9.75 -12.82 -6.20
C ARG A 192 -9.30 -11.36 -6.25
N VAL A 193 -10.25 -10.47 -6.48
CA VAL A 193 -10.05 -9.02 -6.42
C VAL A 193 -10.94 -8.44 -5.34
N PHE A 194 -10.35 -7.70 -4.41
CA PHE A 194 -11.04 -6.91 -3.41
C PHE A 194 -10.78 -5.45 -3.72
N ASN A 195 -11.82 -4.62 -3.73
CA ASN A 195 -11.65 -3.24 -4.11
C ASN A 195 -12.57 -2.32 -3.28
N THR A 196 -12.17 -1.06 -3.09
CA THR A 196 -13.04 -0.04 -2.50
C THR A 196 -13.56 0.90 -3.58
N SER A 197 -14.86 1.17 -3.60
CA SER A 197 -15.50 2.11 -4.53
C SER A 197 -16.11 3.34 -3.83
N CYS A 198 -15.60 3.74 -2.66
CA CYS A 198 -16.16 4.83 -1.87
C CYS A 198 -16.32 6.12 -2.69
N GLY A 199 -17.56 6.59 -2.85
CA GLY A 199 -17.86 7.82 -3.59
C GLY A 199 -17.87 7.67 -5.11
N ILE A 200 -17.73 6.47 -5.65
CA ILE A 200 -17.81 6.18 -7.10
C ILE A 200 -19.27 5.90 -7.48
N SER A 201 -19.71 6.50 -8.60
CA SER A 201 -21.06 6.31 -9.12
C SER A 201 -21.26 4.89 -9.65
N ASP A 202 -22.51 4.39 -9.68
CA ASP A 202 -22.76 3.03 -10.18
C ASP A 202 -22.43 2.89 -11.69
N SER A 203 -22.55 3.96 -12.49
CA SER A 203 -22.13 3.94 -13.90
C SER A 203 -20.63 3.86 -14.10
N ASP A 204 -19.84 4.45 -13.18
CA ASP A 204 -18.38 4.39 -13.26
C ASP A 204 -17.83 3.02 -12.82
N LYS A 205 -18.60 2.23 -12.08
CA LYS A 205 -18.19 0.90 -11.62
C LYS A 205 -18.06 -0.11 -12.74
N GLU A 206 -18.96 -0.07 -13.72
CA GLU A 206 -18.88 -0.96 -14.88
C GLU A 206 -17.53 -0.77 -15.61
N TYR A 207 -17.09 0.49 -15.76
CA TYR A 207 -15.78 0.80 -16.31
C TYR A 207 -14.62 0.32 -15.43
N ILE A 208 -14.76 0.36 -14.10
CA ILE A 208 -13.73 -0.13 -13.17
C ILE A 208 -13.57 -1.65 -13.31
N ASP A 209 -14.67 -2.39 -13.42
CA ASP A 209 -14.63 -3.84 -13.56
C ASP A 209 -13.94 -4.21 -14.89
N ASP A 210 -14.30 -3.55 -15.98
CA ASP A 210 -13.64 -3.72 -17.29
C ASP A 210 -12.15 -3.34 -17.24
N ASP A 211 -11.80 -2.26 -16.53
CA ASP A 211 -10.42 -1.82 -16.34
C ASP A 211 -9.60 -2.84 -15.56
N ILE A 212 -10.17 -3.45 -14.51
CA ILE A 212 -9.52 -4.50 -13.72
C ILE A 212 -9.32 -5.76 -14.57
N GLU A 213 -10.32 -6.18 -15.34
CA GLU A 213 -10.21 -7.34 -16.25
C GLU A 213 -9.09 -7.14 -17.28
N ARG A 214 -9.06 -5.96 -17.91
CA ARG A 214 -8.01 -5.54 -18.84
C ARG A 214 -6.65 -5.50 -18.18
N MET A 215 -6.57 -4.90 -16.99
CA MET A 215 -5.35 -4.77 -16.20
C MET A 215 -4.75 -6.14 -15.88
N LEU A 216 -5.57 -7.14 -15.59
CA LEU A 216 -5.15 -8.50 -15.23
C LEU A 216 -4.94 -9.43 -16.44
N LYS A 217 -5.33 -9.00 -17.64
CA LYS A 217 -5.34 -9.82 -18.87
C LYS A 217 -6.03 -11.17 -18.68
N ARG A 218 -7.14 -11.16 -17.93
CA ARG A 218 -7.98 -12.34 -17.71
C ARG A 218 -9.31 -12.14 -18.43
N GLU A 219 -9.47 -12.83 -19.55
CA GLU A 219 -10.71 -12.81 -20.31
C GLU A 219 -11.82 -13.58 -19.59
N ARG A 220 -13.06 -13.11 -19.73
CA ARG A 220 -14.26 -13.87 -19.36
C ARG A 220 -14.34 -15.14 -20.18
N LYS A 221 -14.65 -16.26 -19.53
CA LYS A 221 -14.91 -17.51 -20.25
C LYS A 221 -16.40 -17.57 -20.62
N PRO A 222 -16.77 -17.57 -21.90
CA PRO A 222 -18.14 -17.86 -22.28
C PRO A 222 -18.44 -19.33 -21.97
N LEU A 223 -19.50 -19.60 -21.20
CA LEU A 223 -20.08 -20.93 -21.14
C LEU A 223 -20.80 -21.18 -22.46
N VAL A 224 -20.27 -22.14 -23.23
CA VAL A 224 -20.72 -22.47 -24.61
C VAL A 224 -22.20 -22.87 -24.69
N ASP A 225 -22.87 -23.19 -23.57
CA ASP A 225 -24.26 -23.69 -23.58
C ASP A 225 -25.33 -22.81 -22.89
N ILE A 226 -24.99 -21.69 -22.22
CA ILE A 226 -26.00 -20.93 -21.44
C ILE A 226 -25.96 -19.40 -21.66
N GLY A 227 -25.02 -18.87 -22.46
CA GLY A 227 -24.95 -17.41 -22.71
C GLY A 227 -24.65 -16.57 -21.46
N VAL A 228 -24.18 -17.22 -20.39
CA VAL A 228 -23.71 -16.58 -19.16
C VAL A 228 -22.18 -16.50 -19.23
N GLU A 229 -21.65 -15.28 -19.23
CA GLU A 229 -20.22 -15.05 -19.05
C GLU A 229 -19.87 -15.24 -17.57
N ILE A 230 -18.92 -16.12 -17.28
CA ILE A 230 -18.35 -16.20 -15.93
C ILE A 230 -17.13 -15.29 -15.88
N PRO A 231 -17.05 -14.36 -14.92
CA PRO A 231 -15.85 -13.57 -14.68
C PRO A 231 -14.62 -14.46 -14.55
N GLY A 232 -13.48 -14.00 -15.07
CA GLY A 232 -12.22 -14.75 -14.95
C GLY A 232 -11.78 -14.97 -13.50
N PHE A 233 -12.26 -14.15 -12.57
CA PHE A 233 -11.92 -14.13 -11.13
C PHE A 233 -13.12 -13.70 -10.28
N SER A 234 -13.05 -13.93 -8.96
CA SER A 234 -14.07 -13.45 -8.02
C SER A 234 -13.82 -12.00 -7.63
N GLN A 235 -14.83 -11.14 -7.74
CA GLN A 235 -14.72 -9.73 -7.40
C GLN A 235 -15.54 -9.38 -6.15
N TYR A 236 -14.95 -8.57 -5.27
CA TYR A 236 -15.53 -8.12 -4.02
C TYR A 236 -15.40 -6.60 -3.91
N ASP A 237 -16.46 -5.90 -4.32
CA ASP A 237 -16.58 -4.44 -4.18
C ASP A 237 -17.06 -4.07 -2.77
N GLU A 238 -16.31 -3.19 -2.11
CA GLU A 238 -16.70 -2.54 -0.87
C GLU A 238 -17.02 -1.06 -1.14
N ARG A 239 -18.31 -0.70 -1.02
CA ARG A 239 -18.79 0.68 -1.21
C ARG A 239 -18.35 1.62 -0.08
N GLY A 240 -17.94 1.08 1.06
CA GLY A 240 -17.42 1.81 2.20
C GLY A 240 -15.93 2.18 2.10
N THR A 241 -15.35 2.46 3.26
CA THR A 241 -13.96 2.86 3.44
C THR A 241 -13.00 1.65 3.41
N CYS A 242 -11.69 1.90 3.36
CA CYS A 242 -10.68 0.83 3.49
C CYS A 242 -10.83 0.05 4.81
N SER A 243 -11.29 0.72 5.89
CA SER A 243 -11.58 0.05 7.16
C SER A 243 -12.78 -0.89 7.05
N ASP A 244 -13.77 -0.57 6.22
CA ASP A 244 -14.91 -1.45 5.94
C ASP A 244 -14.45 -2.70 5.19
N LEU A 245 -13.60 -2.54 4.16
CA LEU A 245 -13.07 -3.66 3.38
C LEU A 245 -12.33 -4.65 4.28
N MET A 246 -11.41 -4.14 5.11
CA MET A 246 -10.63 -4.97 6.03
C MET A 246 -11.50 -5.64 7.10
N ARG A 247 -12.63 -5.04 7.47
CA ARG A 247 -13.56 -5.59 8.47
C ARG A 247 -14.53 -6.61 7.87
N ASN A 248 -15.02 -6.38 6.66
CA ASN A 248 -16.07 -7.19 6.04
C ASN A 248 -15.47 -8.40 5.31
N HIS A 249 -14.22 -8.30 4.84
CA HIS A 249 -13.57 -9.32 4.04
C HIS A 249 -12.42 -10.05 4.73
N TRP A 250 -12.17 -9.82 6.03
CA TRP A 250 -11.01 -10.39 6.73
C TRP A 250 -10.86 -11.91 6.56
N MET A 251 -11.95 -12.68 6.65
CA MET A 251 -11.91 -14.14 6.47
C MET A 251 -11.56 -14.56 5.04
N ARG A 252 -11.86 -13.73 4.05
CA ARG A 252 -11.59 -14.00 2.64
C ARG A 252 -10.18 -13.56 2.24
N LEU A 253 -9.64 -12.57 2.94
CA LEU A 253 -8.26 -12.09 2.78
C LEU A 253 -7.22 -13.06 3.38
N THR A 254 -7.59 -13.85 4.39
CA THR A 254 -6.69 -14.82 5.04
C THR A 254 -6.80 -16.25 4.49
N ARG A 255 -7.44 -16.43 3.32
CA ARG A 255 -7.68 -17.73 2.69
C ARG A 255 -6.76 -17.98 1.52
#